data_AF-A0A2N3ARQ2-F1
#
_entry.id   AF-A0A2N3ARQ2-F1
#
_cell.length_a   1.000
_cell.length_b   1.000
_cell.length_c   1.000
_cell.angle_alpha   90.00
_cell.angle_beta   90.00
_cell.angle_gamma   90.00
#
_symmetry.space_group_name_H-M   'P 1'
#
loop_
_entity.id
_entity.type
_entity.pdbx_description
1 polymer ?
#
loop_
_entity_poly.entity_id
_entity_poly.type
_entity_poly.pdbx_seq_one_letter_code
_entity_poly.pdbx_strand_id
1 'polypeptide(L)'
;MKKIKYFIDKLKKEKSVVGILLFKGKMPIVKKNYCDQIIEIFIDHTHHKNWINHNFVSCIFSIDNRFKDVIRVFDFEGEKEEIWESDKLWRRINGHVVYQKDVNLKKLIEEKQKKFEKKLSGILIRTFYDIEWYVSLSRIWIERGDLHSAYHMTNIAVDNLIKGLFLLNKKLYPPREYWIPFIKELDWVPINFMDKLNQKLYTQDMNREIIFSKGKIIYELYKQYLKKIQQNLHKYARPLRFFNLFWLYLLLFIYFNKEIKIIQIKKIGMIHYLTAIPLLLLINTKKKHEDIYISIDNNKMENIAMMGDPRLPRSVEQELSHLWKKLKYKEVKTELELYFQNISVLKLPLI
;
A
#
# COMPACT_ATOMS: atom_id res chain seq x y z
N MET A 1 -13.22 0.05 -34.40
CA MET A 1 -13.79 -1.26 -33.96
C MET A 1 -13.55 -2.43 -34.94
N LYS A 2 -13.81 -2.30 -36.25
CA LYS A 2 -13.56 -3.39 -37.22
C LYS A 2 -12.10 -3.85 -37.25
N LYS A 3 -11.13 -2.92 -37.15
CA LYS A 3 -9.70 -3.25 -37.14
C LYS A 3 -9.22 -4.02 -35.90
N ILE A 4 -9.67 -3.64 -34.70
CA ILE A 4 -9.35 -4.38 -33.46
C ILE A 4 -9.93 -5.78 -33.51
N LYS A 5 -11.16 -5.95 -34.02
CA LYS A 5 -11.75 -7.27 -34.22
C LYS A 5 -10.90 -8.12 -35.17
N TYR A 6 -10.53 -7.57 -36.32
CA TYR A 6 -9.64 -8.25 -37.27
C TYR A 6 -8.31 -8.66 -36.64
N PHE A 7 -7.69 -7.77 -35.86
CA PHE A 7 -6.44 -8.05 -35.17
C PHE A 7 -6.57 -9.18 -34.13
N ILE A 8 -7.61 -9.12 -33.29
CA ILE A 8 -7.93 -10.19 -32.33
C ILE A 8 -8.19 -11.51 -33.06
N ASP A 9 -8.92 -11.50 -34.17
CA ASP A 9 -9.23 -12.70 -34.96
C ASP A 9 -7.98 -13.30 -35.62
N LYS A 10 -6.96 -12.48 -35.94
CA LYS A 10 -5.64 -12.98 -36.35
C LYS A 10 -4.91 -13.65 -35.18
N LEU A 11 -4.87 -13.01 -34.02
CA LEU A 11 -4.21 -13.55 -32.81
C LEU A 11 -4.82 -14.87 -32.33
N LYS A 12 -6.14 -15.04 -32.45
CA LYS A 12 -6.81 -16.30 -32.09
C LYS A 12 -6.32 -17.52 -32.89
N LYS A 13 -5.73 -17.30 -34.07
CA LYS A 13 -5.20 -18.36 -34.93
C LYS A 13 -3.76 -18.75 -34.56
N GLU A 14 -3.08 -17.91 -33.79
CA GLU A 14 -1.72 -18.21 -33.33
C GLU A 14 -1.75 -19.34 -32.31
N LYS A 15 -1.02 -20.43 -32.60
CA LYS A 15 -1.03 -21.64 -31.76
C LYS A 15 -0.59 -21.37 -30.32
N SER A 16 0.31 -20.40 -30.16
CA SER A 16 0.92 -20.05 -28.87
C SER A 16 0.05 -19.15 -28.00
N VAL A 17 -1.01 -18.56 -28.55
CA VAL A 17 -1.92 -17.70 -27.79
C VAL A 17 -2.88 -18.60 -27.03
N VAL A 18 -2.83 -18.53 -25.69
CA VAL A 18 -3.71 -19.28 -24.79
C VAL A 18 -4.85 -18.41 -24.26
N GLY A 19 -4.73 -17.08 -24.33
CA GLY A 19 -5.86 -16.22 -24.00
C GLY A 19 -5.68 -14.77 -24.38
N ILE A 20 -6.79 -14.05 -24.50
CA ILE A 20 -6.80 -12.61 -24.81
C ILE A 20 -7.84 -11.94 -23.93
N LEU A 21 -7.40 -10.89 -23.23
CA LEU A 21 -8.23 -10.01 -22.42
C LEU A 21 -8.23 -8.61 -23.02
N LEU A 22 -9.43 -8.08 -23.25
CA LEU A 22 -9.66 -6.74 -23.78
C LEU A 22 -10.22 -5.86 -22.67
N PHE A 23 -9.43 -4.89 -22.21
CA PHE A 23 -9.91 -3.83 -21.35
C PHE A 23 -10.23 -2.59 -22.18
N LYS A 24 -11.45 -2.08 -22.03
CA LYS A 24 -11.85 -0.78 -22.56
C LYS A 24 -11.98 0.14 -21.37
N GLY A 25 -11.21 1.23 -21.34
CA GLY A 25 -11.32 2.21 -20.25
C GLY A 25 -12.78 2.57 -20.01
N LYS A 26 -13.36 2.12 -18.90
CA LYS A 26 -14.70 2.57 -18.50
C LYS A 26 -14.49 3.85 -17.71
N MET A 27 -14.80 4.98 -18.31
CA MET A 27 -14.87 6.24 -17.57
C MET A 27 -16.33 6.55 -17.29
N PRO A 28 -16.74 6.70 -16.01
CA PRO A 28 -18.15 6.91 -15.65
C PRO A 28 -18.75 8.20 -16.25
N ILE A 29 -17.90 9.18 -16.60
CA ILE A 29 -18.33 10.56 -16.92
C ILE A 29 -17.86 11.00 -18.33
N VAL A 30 -16.98 10.26 -19.00
CA VAL A 30 -16.43 10.69 -20.30
C VAL A 30 -17.25 10.13 -21.45
N LYS A 31 -17.45 10.94 -22.51
CA LYS A 31 -18.07 10.50 -23.77
C LYS A 31 -17.40 9.18 -24.21
N LYS A 32 -18.21 8.15 -24.49
CA LYS A 32 -17.82 6.75 -24.85
C LYS A 32 -16.73 6.63 -25.93
N ASN A 33 -16.41 7.71 -26.63
CA ASN A 33 -15.50 7.74 -27.77
C ASN A 33 -14.05 8.09 -27.41
N TYR A 34 -13.68 8.32 -26.14
CA TYR A 34 -12.31 8.74 -25.74
C TYR A 34 -11.59 7.73 -24.83
N CYS A 35 -11.82 6.43 -25.02
CA CYS A 35 -11.26 5.40 -24.14
C CYS A 35 -10.18 4.60 -24.86
N ASP A 36 -8.95 4.66 -24.35
CA ASP A 36 -7.88 3.75 -24.77
C ASP A 36 -8.29 2.30 -24.52
N GLN A 37 -7.80 1.42 -25.39
CA GLN A 37 -8.02 -0.03 -25.27
C GLN A 37 -6.71 -0.71 -24.95
N ILE A 38 -6.78 -1.65 -24.01
CA ILE A 38 -5.64 -2.46 -23.62
C ILE A 38 -5.96 -3.90 -24.01
N ILE A 39 -5.11 -4.48 -24.85
CA ILE A 39 -5.19 -5.87 -25.29
C ILE A 39 -4.08 -6.62 -24.58
N GLU A 40 -4.45 -7.43 -23.60
CA GLU A 40 -3.51 -8.32 -22.92
C GLU A 40 -3.58 -9.71 -23.57
N ILE A 41 -2.45 -10.16 -24.12
CA ILE A 41 -2.28 -11.43 -24.81
C ILE A 41 -1.50 -12.35 -23.88
N PHE A 42 -2.07 -13.50 -23.58
CA PHE A 42 -1.43 -14.55 -22.78
C PHE A 42 -0.91 -15.63 -23.71
N ILE A 43 0.40 -15.87 -23.62
CA ILE A 43 1.14 -16.85 -24.41
C ILE A 43 1.49 -18.03 -23.51
N ASP A 44 1.53 -19.24 -24.07
CA ASP A 44 2.09 -20.37 -23.33
C ASP A 44 3.58 -20.15 -23.01
N HIS A 45 4.05 -20.84 -21.98
CA HIS A 45 5.40 -20.64 -21.47
C HIS A 45 6.50 -20.97 -22.49
N THR A 46 6.28 -21.98 -23.35
CA THR A 46 7.31 -22.48 -24.27
C THR A 46 7.55 -21.51 -25.42
N HIS A 47 6.52 -20.79 -25.87
CA HIS A 47 6.61 -19.83 -26.95
C HIS A 47 6.83 -18.38 -26.49
N HIS A 48 6.62 -18.06 -25.21
CA HIS A 48 6.74 -16.69 -24.71
C HIS A 48 8.12 -16.06 -24.95
N LYS A 49 9.21 -16.82 -24.74
CA LYS A 49 10.58 -16.35 -25.03
C LYS A 49 10.76 -15.95 -26.49
N ASN A 50 10.17 -16.71 -27.41
CA ASN A 50 10.23 -16.39 -28.84
C ASN A 50 9.48 -15.09 -29.15
N TRP A 51 8.33 -14.84 -28.52
CA TRP A 51 7.59 -13.59 -28.71
C TRP A 51 8.37 -12.36 -28.22
N ILE A 52 9.03 -12.47 -27.06
CA ILE A 52 9.89 -11.39 -26.54
C ILE A 52 11.05 -11.11 -27.49
N ASN A 53 11.73 -12.17 -27.97
CA ASN A 53 12.90 -12.04 -28.85
C ASN A 53 12.57 -11.40 -30.21
N HIS A 54 11.30 -11.48 -30.64
CA HIS A 54 10.80 -10.78 -31.84
C HIS A 54 10.26 -9.36 -31.52
N ASN A 55 10.64 -8.78 -30.39
CA ASN A 55 10.23 -7.44 -29.91
C ASN A 55 8.73 -7.25 -29.74
N PHE A 56 7.96 -8.31 -29.50
CA PHE A 56 6.54 -8.19 -29.09
C PHE A 56 6.42 -7.88 -27.59
N VAL A 57 7.23 -6.94 -27.08
CA VAL A 57 7.32 -6.55 -25.68
C VAL A 57 6.55 -5.25 -25.51
N SER A 58 5.23 -5.36 -25.37
CA SER A 58 4.30 -4.25 -25.18
C SER A 58 4.46 -3.05 -26.14
N CYS A 59 3.66 -3.02 -27.20
CA CYS A 59 3.65 -1.91 -28.14
C CYS A 59 2.46 -0.96 -27.89
N ILE A 60 2.74 0.34 -27.97
CA ILE A 60 1.73 1.39 -28.06
C ILE A 60 1.61 1.74 -29.53
N PHE A 61 0.43 1.60 -30.11
CA PHE A 61 0.17 1.91 -31.51
C PHE A 61 -1.24 2.46 -31.64
N SER A 62 -1.45 3.31 -32.65
CA SER A 62 -2.78 3.82 -32.94
C SER A 62 -3.37 3.03 -34.09
N ILE A 63 -4.32 2.13 -33.82
CA ILE A 63 -4.98 1.36 -34.89
C ILE A 63 -5.91 2.25 -35.73
N ASP A 64 -6.46 3.29 -35.10
CA ASP A 64 -7.48 4.17 -35.69
C ASP A 64 -7.07 5.67 -35.72
N ASN A 65 -5.77 5.99 -35.60
CA ASN A 65 -5.19 7.37 -35.67
C ASN A 65 -5.80 8.41 -34.70
N ARG A 66 -6.51 7.96 -33.67
CA ARG A 66 -7.19 8.85 -32.69
C ARG A 66 -6.92 8.47 -31.23
N PHE A 67 -6.60 7.20 -30.95
CA PHE A 67 -6.40 6.66 -29.60
C PHE A 67 -5.18 5.76 -29.56
N LYS A 68 -4.61 5.59 -28.36
CA LYS A 68 -3.46 4.71 -28.14
C LYS A 68 -3.99 3.35 -27.71
N ASP A 69 -3.93 2.39 -28.62
CA ASP A 69 -4.14 0.99 -28.25
C ASP A 69 -2.82 0.46 -27.66
N VAL A 70 -2.92 -0.23 -26.53
CA VAL A 70 -1.75 -0.82 -25.86
C VAL A 70 -1.89 -2.33 -25.94
N ILE A 71 -1.00 -2.99 -26.67
CA ILE A 71 -0.85 -4.45 -26.56
C ILE A 71 0.13 -4.73 -25.44
N ARG A 72 -0.16 -5.76 -24.65
CA ARG A 72 0.78 -6.35 -23.69
C ARG A 72 0.78 -7.85 -23.88
N VAL A 73 1.96 -8.44 -23.86
CA VAL A 73 2.15 -9.89 -24.01
C VAL A 73 2.67 -10.41 -22.69
N PHE A 74 2.08 -11.49 -22.20
CA PHE A 74 2.41 -12.09 -20.91
C PHE A 74 2.58 -13.60 -21.05
N ASP A 75 3.52 -14.15 -20.29
CA ASP A 75 3.62 -15.59 -20.03
C ASP A 75 2.48 -16.01 -19.10
N PHE A 76 1.61 -16.91 -19.55
CA PHE A 76 0.50 -17.38 -18.74
C PHE A 76 0.96 -18.11 -17.47
N GLU A 77 2.03 -18.91 -17.55
CA GLU A 77 2.52 -19.65 -16.37
C GLU A 77 3.18 -18.71 -15.37
N GLY A 78 4.04 -17.79 -15.83
CA GLY A 78 4.60 -16.74 -14.99
C GLY A 78 3.54 -15.87 -14.30
N GLU A 79 2.44 -15.57 -14.99
CA GLU A 79 1.31 -14.82 -14.43
C GLU A 79 0.58 -15.57 -13.30
N LYS A 80 0.66 -16.91 -13.23
CA LYS A 80 0.12 -17.68 -12.09
C LYS A 80 0.92 -17.44 -10.81
N GLU A 81 2.23 -17.28 -10.95
CA GLU A 81 3.17 -17.08 -9.85
C GLU A 81 3.24 -15.60 -9.42
N GLU A 82 3.14 -14.68 -10.38
CA GLU A 82 3.30 -13.23 -10.13
C GLU A 82 2.27 -12.66 -9.15
N ILE A 83 2.69 -11.78 -8.25
CA ILE A 83 1.76 -11.05 -7.39
C ILE A 83 1.14 -9.91 -8.20
N TRP A 84 -0.20 -9.88 -8.28
CA TRP A 84 -0.90 -8.77 -8.94
C TRP A 84 -1.23 -7.69 -7.92
N GLU A 85 -0.64 -6.52 -8.12
CA GLU A 85 -1.02 -5.29 -7.43
C GLU A 85 -2.42 -4.83 -7.83
N SER A 86 -2.97 -3.89 -7.07
CA SER A 86 -4.38 -3.50 -7.16
C SER A 86 -4.76 -2.98 -8.54
N ASP A 87 -3.90 -2.20 -9.20
CA ASP A 87 -4.15 -1.59 -10.50
C ASP A 87 -4.19 -2.63 -11.64
N LYS A 88 -3.25 -3.60 -11.62
CA LYS A 88 -3.19 -4.73 -12.54
C LYS A 88 -4.43 -5.61 -12.38
N LEU A 89 -4.77 -5.96 -11.15
CA LEU A 89 -5.95 -6.76 -10.83
C LEU A 89 -7.25 -6.03 -11.20
N TRP A 90 -7.36 -4.73 -10.91
CA TRP A 90 -8.52 -3.91 -11.24
C TRP A 90 -8.77 -3.90 -12.76
N ARG A 91 -7.71 -3.72 -13.56
CA ARG A 91 -7.83 -3.74 -15.02
C ARG A 91 -8.34 -5.09 -15.54
N ARG A 92 -7.83 -6.19 -14.99
CA ARG A 92 -8.18 -7.55 -15.43
C ARG A 92 -9.59 -7.96 -15.00
N ILE A 93 -10.04 -7.56 -13.81
CA ILE A 93 -11.43 -7.78 -13.37
C ILE A 93 -12.41 -6.99 -14.24
N ASN A 94 -12.06 -5.76 -14.61
CA ASN A 94 -12.90 -4.91 -15.46
C ASN A 94 -12.72 -5.19 -16.96
N GLY A 95 -11.84 -6.12 -17.32
CA GLY A 95 -11.59 -6.54 -18.69
C GLY A 95 -12.54 -7.64 -19.16
N HIS A 96 -12.62 -7.81 -20.48
CA HIS A 96 -13.39 -8.88 -21.11
C HIS A 96 -12.46 -9.93 -21.69
N VAL A 97 -12.57 -11.17 -21.23
CA VAL A 97 -11.89 -12.31 -21.88
C VAL A 97 -12.58 -12.55 -23.23
N VAL A 98 -11.87 -12.26 -24.32
CA VAL A 98 -12.38 -12.38 -25.70
C VAL A 98 -11.89 -13.65 -26.41
N TYR A 99 -10.92 -14.35 -25.81
CA TYR A 99 -10.42 -15.64 -26.24
C TYR A 99 -9.76 -16.37 -25.08
N GLN A 100 -9.91 -17.69 -25.03
CA GLN A 100 -9.16 -18.59 -24.15
C GLN A 100 -9.07 -19.97 -24.82
N LYS A 101 -7.92 -20.63 -24.70
CA LYS A 101 -7.67 -21.98 -25.20
C LYS A 101 -6.92 -22.75 -24.13
N ASP A 102 -7.47 -23.88 -23.72
CA ASP A 102 -6.87 -24.83 -22.78
C ASP A 102 -6.43 -24.23 -21.42
N VAL A 103 -6.88 -23.01 -21.11
CA VAL A 103 -6.61 -22.28 -19.87
C VAL A 103 -7.89 -21.63 -19.35
N ASN A 104 -7.92 -21.34 -18.05
CA ASN A 104 -9.04 -20.67 -17.41
C ASN A 104 -8.61 -19.31 -16.83
N LEU A 105 -8.56 -18.29 -17.68
CA LEU A 105 -8.19 -16.92 -17.30
C LEU A 105 -9.13 -16.34 -16.24
N LYS A 106 -10.44 -16.61 -16.33
CA LYS A 106 -11.42 -16.14 -15.34
C LYS A 106 -11.11 -16.70 -13.95
N LYS A 107 -10.85 -18.00 -13.86
CA LYS A 107 -10.46 -18.66 -12.60
C LYS A 107 -9.17 -18.06 -12.04
N LEU A 108 -8.16 -17.80 -12.89
CA LEU A 108 -6.93 -17.13 -12.45
C LEU A 108 -7.22 -15.75 -11.84
N ILE A 109 -8.04 -14.93 -12.51
CA ILE A 109 -8.41 -13.59 -12.02
C ILE A 109 -9.14 -13.68 -10.67
N GLU A 110 -10.11 -14.59 -10.54
CA GLU A 110 -10.86 -14.81 -9.30
C GLU A 110 -9.96 -15.26 -8.14
N GLU A 111 -9.01 -16.17 -8.40
CA GLU A 111 -8.04 -16.61 -7.42
C GLU A 111 -7.12 -15.46 -6.96
N LYS A 112 -6.66 -14.62 -7.89
CA LYS A 112 -5.85 -13.43 -7.60
C LYS A 112 -6.64 -12.41 -6.78
N GLN A 113 -7.91 -12.21 -7.10
CA GLN A 113 -8.81 -11.36 -6.33
C GLN A 113 -8.97 -11.85 -4.89
N LYS A 114 -9.29 -13.13 -4.69
CA LYS A 114 -9.41 -13.73 -3.35
C LYS A 114 -8.11 -13.61 -2.55
N LYS A 115 -6.95 -13.77 -3.19
CA LYS A 115 -5.64 -13.56 -2.55
C LYS A 115 -5.44 -12.09 -2.13
N PHE A 116 -5.84 -11.13 -2.97
CA PHE A 116 -5.77 -9.70 -2.64
C PHE A 116 -6.67 -9.35 -1.46
N GLU A 117 -7.93 -9.81 -1.47
CA GLU A 117 -8.91 -9.57 -0.40
C GLU A 117 -8.40 -10.05 0.97
N LYS A 118 -7.69 -11.18 1.01
CA LYS A 118 -7.04 -11.69 2.24
C LYS A 118 -5.95 -10.77 2.77
N LYS A 119 -5.27 -10.01 1.91
CA LYS A 119 -4.20 -9.06 2.25
C LYS A 119 -4.70 -7.63 2.47
N LEU A 120 -5.95 -7.33 2.08
CA LEU A 120 -6.54 -5.99 2.04
C LEU A 120 -6.31 -5.20 3.33
N SER A 121 -6.52 -5.83 4.48
CA SER A 121 -6.39 -5.18 5.79
C SER A 121 -4.94 -4.78 6.10
N GLY A 122 -3.96 -5.61 5.75
CA GLY A 122 -2.54 -5.28 5.85
C GLY A 122 -2.14 -4.14 4.92
N ILE A 123 -2.64 -4.17 3.68
CA ILE A 123 -2.40 -3.09 2.71
C ILE A 123 -3.00 -1.77 3.22
N LEU A 124 -4.24 -1.80 3.70
CA LEU A 124 -4.91 -0.61 4.26
C LEU A 124 -4.12 0.01 5.41
N ILE A 125 -3.65 -0.80 6.37
CA ILE A 125 -2.85 -0.30 7.50
C ILE A 125 -1.52 0.29 7.03
N ARG A 126 -0.84 -0.38 6.09
CA ARG A 126 0.41 0.13 5.53
C ARG A 126 0.20 1.47 4.82
N THR A 127 -0.82 1.54 3.96
CA THR A 127 -1.21 2.79 3.28
C THR A 127 -1.51 3.89 4.28
N PHE A 128 -2.19 3.55 5.38
CA PHE A 128 -2.53 4.50 6.42
C PHE A 128 -1.29 5.05 7.15
N TYR A 129 -0.35 4.18 7.52
CA TYR A 129 0.95 4.60 8.04
C TYR A 129 1.71 5.48 7.06
N ASP A 130 1.73 5.10 5.78
CA ASP A 130 2.44 5.86 4.75
C ASP A 130 1.89 7.30 4.64
N ILE A 131 0.59 7.53 4.81
CA ILE A 131 0.01 8.90 4.85
C ILE A 131 0.67 9.73 5.95
N GLU A 132 0.69 9.23 7.19
CA GLU A 132 1.26 9.95 8.33
C GLU A 132 2.78 10.15 8.20
N TRP A 133 3.48 9.11 7.77
CA TRP A 133 4.91 9.13 7.53
C TRP A 133 5.30 10.22 6.52
N TYR A 134 4.64 10.24 5.35
CA TYR A 134 4.96 11.20 4.30
C TYR A 134 4.55 12.63 4.65
N VAL A 135 3.46 12.84 5.40
CA VAL A 135 3.13 14.17 5.94
C VAL A 135 4.21 14.65 6.90
N SER A 136 4.69 13.78 7.80
CA SER A 136 5.73 14.12 8.77
C SER A 136 7.08 14.40 8.07
N LEU A 137 7.44 13.55 7.10
CA LEU A 137 8.66 13.69 6.33
C LEU A 137 8.66 14.98 5.48
N SER A 138 7.50 15.40 4.97
CA SER A 138 7.39 16.69 4.26
C SER A 138 7.81 17.88 5.15
N ARG A 139 7.48 17.86 6.44
CA ARG A 139 7.87 18.91 7.39
C ARG A 139 9.37 18.92 7.63
N ILE A 140 9.98 17.74 7.77
CA ILE A 140 11.44 17.62 7.92
C ILE A 140 12.15 18.24 6.71
N TRP A 141 11.66 17.99 5.49
CA TRP A 141 12.25 18.59 4.28
C TRP A 141 12.06 20.11 4.21
N ILE A 142 10.93 20.64 4.68
CA ILE A 142 10.72 22.09 4.81
C ILE A 142 11.80 22.69 5.73
N GLU A 143 12.04 22.10 6.90
CA GLU A 143 13.03 22.62 7.85
C GLU A 143 14.47 22.51 7.32
N ARG A 144 14.72 21.57 6.39
CA ARG A 144 15.99 21.46 5.67
C ARG A 144 16.14 22.46 4.52
N GLY A 145 15.10 23.23 4.20
CA GLY A 145 15.10 24.16 3.08
C GLY A 145 14.87 23.52 1.70
N ASP A 146 14.52 22.23 1.63
CA ASP A 146 14.23 21.54 0.36
C ASP A 146 12.71 21.42 0.13
N LEU A 147 12.15 22.44 -0.51
CA LEU A 147 10.72 22.50 -0.82
C LEU A 147 10.30 21.51 -1.92
N HIS A 148 11.20 21.09 -2.81
CA HIS A 148 10.89 20.13 -3.86
C HIS A 148 10.65 18.74 -3.26
N SER A 149 11.55 18.31 -2.38
CA SER A 149 11.39 17.06 -1.64
C SER A 149 10.17 17.10 -0.74
N ALA A 150 9.92 18.21 -0.05
CA ALA A 150 8.73 18.39 0.77
C ALA A 150 7.43 18.27 -0.04
N TYR A 151 7.36 18.94 -1.19
CA TYR A 151 6.23 18.88 -2.11
C TYR A 151 6.02 17.46 -2.64
N HIS A 152 7.09 16.79 -3.05
CA HIS A 152 7.04 15.40 -3.50
C HIS A 152 6.48 14.47 -2.40
N MET A 153 6.95 14.59 -1.16
CA MET A 153 6.42 13.81 -0.03
C MET A 153 4.93 14.08 0.19
N THR A 154 4.46 15.33 0.10
CA THR A 154 3.03 15.62 0.23
C THR A 154 2.19 14.97 -0.88
N ASN A 155 2.70 14.90 -2.12
CA ASN A 155 1.99 14.23 -3.20
C ASN A 155 1.91 12.71 -2.98
N ILE A 156 2.97 12.09 -2.45
CA ILE A 156 2.92 10.66 -2.07
C ILE A 156 1.87 10.44 -0.96
N ALA A 157 1.77 11.35 0.01
CA ALA A 157 0.73 11.28 1.05
C ALA A 157 -0.68 11.38 0.45
N VAL A 158 -0.90 12.27 -0.53
CA VAL A 158 -2.19 12.38 -1.25
C VAL A 158 -2.50 11.09 -2.01
N ASP A 159 -1.52 10.50 -2.70
CA ASP A 159 -1.71 9.24 -3.42
C ASP A 159 -2.12 8.10 -2.47
N ASN A 160 -1.47 8.01 -1.30
CA ASN A 160 -1.85 7.03 -0.27
C ASN A 160 -3.23 7.32 0.33
N LEU A 161 -3.60 8.58 0.50
CA LEU A 161 -4.92 8.98 0.97
C LEU A 161 -6.02 8.51 0.01
N ILE A 162 -5.82 8.68 -1.30
CA ILE A 162 -6.76 8.18 -2.32
C ILE A 162 -6.80 6.65 -2.35
N LYS A 163 -5.65 5.96 -2.34
CA LYS A 163 -5.60 4.49 -2.26
C LYS A 163 -6.35 3.97 -1.03
N GLY A 164 -6.11 4.58 0.13
CA GLY A 164 -6.79 4.24 1.37
C GLY A 164 -8.31 4.38 1.25
N LEU A 165 -8.80 5.32 0.44
CA LEU A 165 -10.23 5.52 0.20
C LEU A 165 -10.86 4.31 -0.48
N PHE A 166 -10.24 3.82 -1.56
CA PHE A 166 -10.69 2.61 -2.26
C PHE A 166 -10.66 1.40 -1.32
N LEU A 167 -9.56 1.23 -0.57
CA LEU A 167 -9.38 0.11 0.34
C LEU A 167 -10.40 0.12 1.49
N LEU A 168 -10.77 1.28 2.03
CA LEU A 168 -11.82 1.41 3.05
C LEU A 168 -13.20 1.01 2.51
N ASN A 169 -13.44 1.28 1.23
CA ASN A 169 -14.63 0.83 0.52
C ASN A 169 -14.52 -0.64 0.04
N LYS A 170 -13.45 -1.36 0.44
CA LYS A 170 -13.14 -2.73 -0.02
C LYS A 170 -13.06 -2.88 -1.54
N LYS A 171 -12.71 -1.80 -2.24
CA LYS A 171 -12.51 -1.80 -3.69
C LYS A 171 -11.02 -1.79 -3.99
N LEU A 172 -10.66 -2.35 -5.14
CA LEU A 172 -9.35 -2.17 -5.74
C LEU A 172 -9.22 -0.71 -6.19
N TYR A 173 -8.06 -0.10 -5.97
CA TYR A 173 -7.78 1.19 -6.58
C TYR A 173 -7.37 0.98 -8.05
N PRO A 174 -7.95 1.71 -9.01
CA PRO A 174 -7.56 1.57 -10.40
C PRO A 174 -6.17 2.20 -10.64
N PRO A 175 -5.63 2.13 -11.87
CA PRO A 175 -4.50 2.96 -12.26
C PRO A 175 -4.77 4.45 -11.96
N ARG A 176 -3.72 5.21 -11.67
CA ARG A 176 -3.80 6.56 -11.08
C ARG A 176 -4.69 7.52 -11.88
N GLU A 177 -4.63 7.44 -13.21
CA GLU A 177 -5.40 8.23 -14.15
C GLU A 177 -6.92 8.01 -14.05
N TYR A 178 -7.36 6.92 -13.41
CA TYR A 178 -8.78 6.60 -13.18
C TYR A 178 -9.24 6.91 -11.76
N TRP A 179 -8.41 7.40 -10.85
CA TRP A 179 -8.84 7.61 -9.46
C TRP A 179 -10.02 8.58 -9.34
N ILE A 180 -9.88 9.80 -9.87
CA ILE A 180 -10.88 10.86 -9.67
C ILE A 180 -12.28 10.48 -10.19
N PRO A 181 -12.43 9.93 -11.40
CA PRO A 181 -13.75 9.52 -11.88
C PRO A 181 -14.41 8.44 -11.01
N PHE A 182 -13.62 7.50 -10.48
CA PHE A 182 -14.13 6.37 -9.71
C PHE A 182 -14.32 6.66 -8.21
N ILE A 183 -13.72 7.72 -7.67
CA ILE A 183 -13.97 8.14 -6.28
C ILE A 183 -15.45 8.48 -6.07
N LYS A 184 -16.13 9.02 -7.10
CA LYS A 184 -17.56 9.36 -7.04
C LYS A 184 -18.47 8.13 -6.93
N GLU A 185 -17.98 6.94 -7.25
CA GLU A 185 -18.71 5.67 -7.14
C GLU A 185 -18.43 4.94 -5.82
N LEU A 186 -17.73 5.58 -4.88
CA LEU A 186 -17.44 4.99 -3.58
C LEU A 186 -18.60 5.25 -2.62
N ASP A 187 -18.99 4.21 -1.89
CA ASP A 187 -20.12 4.24 -0.95
C ASP A 187 -19.87 5.20 0.21
N TRP A 188 -18.60 5.37 0.57
CA TRP A 188 -18.17 6.28 1.62
C TRP A 188 -16.98 7.11 1.16
N VAL A 189 -17.09 8.42 1.37
CA VAL A 189 -16.00 9.38 1.26
C VAL A 189 -16.00 10.34 2.45
N PRO A 190 -14.85 10.91 2.84
CA PRO A 190 -14.80 11.95 3.87
C PRO A 190 -15.63 13.17 3.50
N ILE A 191 -16.06 13.89 4.52
CA ILE A 191 -16.78 15.15 4.36
C ILE A 191 -15.89 16.15 3.62
N ASN A 192 -16.45 16.78 2.57
CA ASN A 192 -15.82 17.76 1.69
C ASN A 192 -14.55 17.22 1.00
N PHE A 193 -14.44 15.91 0.80
CA PHE A 193 -13.26 15.30 0.18
C PHE A 193 -12.99 15.86 -1.22
N MET A 194 -14.01 15.90 -2.08
CA MET A 194 -13.85 16.38 -3.46
C MET A 194 -13.47 17.85 -3.54
N ASP A 195 -14.04 18.69 -2.67
CA ASP A 195 -13.71 20.12 -2.63
C ASP A 195 -12.26 20.33 -2.18
N LYS A 196 -11.84 19.64 -1.11
CA LYS A 196 -10.46 19.66 -0.61
C LYS A 196 -9.47 19.16 -1.66
N LEU A 197 -9.85 18.11 -2.39
CA LEU A 197 -9.03 17.52 -3.45
C LEU A 197 -8.82 18.51 -4.61
N ASN A 198 -9.90 19.10 -5.12
CA ASN A 198 -9.87 19.99 -6.27
C ASN A 198 -9.22 21.35 -5.97
N GLN A 199 -9.47 21.91 -4.79
CA GLN A 199 -9.02 23.28 -4.48
C GLN A 199 -7.60 23.34 -3.92
N LYS A 200 -7.16 22.32 -3.18
CA LYS A 200 -5.99 22.47 -2.30
C LYS A 200 -4.97 21.36 -2.40
N LEU A 201 -5.34 20.14 -2.79
CA LEU A 201 -4.38 19.04 -2.86
C LEU A 201 -3.66 18.96 -4.22
N TYR A 202 -4.29 19.39 -5.31
CA TYR A 202 -3.69 19.40 -6.66
C TYR A 202 -3.07 20.74 -7.08
N THR A 203 -2.90 21.70 -6.17
CA THR A 203 -2.17 22.95 -6.48
C THR A 203 -0.72 22.65 -6.86
N GLN A 204 -0.21 23.28 -7.92
CA GLN A 204 1.15 23.02 -8.43
C GLN A 204 2.24 23.86 -7.74
N ASP A 205 1.83 24.80 -6.90
CA ASP A 205 2.74 25.74 -6.26
C ASP A 205 3.60 25.06 -5.17
N MET A 206 4.90 25.29 -5.25
CA MET A 206 5.92 24.73 -4.37
C MET A 206 6.41 25.78 -3.36
N ASN A 207 5.49 26.40 -2.62
CA ASN A 207 5.85 27.30 -1.52
C ASN A 207 5.59 26.66 -0.15
N ARG A 208 6.31 27.12 0.88
CA ARG A 208 6.24 26.56 2.25
C ARG A 208 4.82 26.55 2.81
N GLU A 209 4.08 27.64 2.64
CA GLU A 209 2.74 27.81 3.19
C GLU A 209 1.73 26.85 2.56
N ILE A 210 1.81 26.64 1.25
CA ILE A 210 0.96 25.71 0.49
C ILE A 210 1.28 24.28 0.87
N ILE A 211 2.56 23.88 0.95
CA ILE A 211 2.94 22.52 1.37
C ILE A 211 2.44 22.26 2.80
N PHE A 212 2.59 23.24 3.71
CA PHE A 212 2.09 23.12 5.08
C PHE A 212 0.56 23.04 5.15
N SER A 213 -0.13 23.85 4.35
CA SER A 213 -1.59 23.83 4.20
C SER A 213 -2.09 22.48 3.67
N LYS A 214 -1.43 21.92 2.64
CA LYS A 214 -1.70 20.56 2.14
C LYS A 214 -1.55 19.53 3.25
N GLY A 215 -0.46 19.57 4.01
CA GLY A 215 -0.24 18.68 5.15
C GLY A 215 -1.36 18.74 6.19
N LYS A 216 -1.86 19.94 6.53
CA LYS A 216 -3.02 20.11 7.43
C LYS A 216 -4.28 19.45 6.88
N ILE A 217 -4.58 19.66 5.60
CA ILE A 217 -5.77 19.11 4.95
C ILE A 217 -5.72 17.59 4.88
N ILE A 218 -4.55 17.04 4.52
CA ILE A 218 -4.33 15.58 4.51
C ILE A 218 -4.57 15.03 5.91
N TYR A 219 -4.03 15.67 6.95
CA TYR A 219 -4.23 15.23 8.33
C TYR A 219 -5.69 15.34 8.81
N GLU A 220 -6.44 16.36 8.38
CA GLU A 220 -7.88 16.45 8.65
C GLU A 220 -8.67 15.30 8.02
N LEU A 221 -8.35 14.95 6.78
CA LEU A 221 -8.96 13.82 6.07
C LEU A 221 -8.55 12.49 6.72
N TYR A 222 -7.27 12.34 7.08
CA TYR A 222 -6.73 11.20 7.82
C TYR A 222 -7.48 10.92 9.12
N LYS A 223 -7.82 11.94 9.91
CA LYS A 223 -8.66 11.77 11.12
C LYS A 223 -10.04 11.18 10.83
N GLN A 224 -10.64 11.52 9.70
CA GLN A 224 -11.93 10.93 9.30
C GLN A 224 -11.77 9.46 8.89
N TYR A 225 -10.65 9.10 8.26
CA TYR A 225 -10.30 7.72 7.96
C TYR A 225 -10.11 6.92 9.24
N LEU A 226 -9.39 7.45 10.23
CA LEU A 226 -9.25 6.82 11.56
C LEU A 226 -10.60 6.49 12.16
N LYS A 227 -11.49 7.47 12.19
CA LYS A 227 -12.83 7.28 12.75
C LYS A 227 -13.58 6.15 12.02
N LYS A 228 -13.48 6.10 10.68
CA LYS A 228 -14.10 5.04 9.86
C LYS A 228 -13.49 3.66 10.14
N ILE A 229 -12.17 3.58 10.30
CA ILE A 229 -11.44 2.35 10.66
C ILE A 229 -11.86 1.89 12.06
N GLN A 230 -11.88 2.79 13.03
CA GLN A 230 -12.29 2.52 14.42
C GLN A 230 -13.71 1.98 14.51
N GLN A 231 -14.66 2.56 13.78
CA GLN A 231 -16.04 2.04 13.69
C GLN A 231 -16.11 0.61 13.12
N ASN A 232 -15.09 0.18 12.40
CA ASN A 232 -15.00 -1.13 11.76
C ASN A 232 -13.83 -1.95 12.31
N LEU A 233 -13.30 -1.64 13.50
CA LEU A 233 -12.04 -2.19 14.00
C LEU A 233 -12.06 -3.72 14.08
N HIS A 234 -13.21 -4.30 14.43
CA HIS A 234 -13.44 -5.77 14.44
C HIS A 234 -13.15 -6.43 13.08
N LYS A 235 -13.31 -5.72 11.96
CA LYS A 235 -13.01 -6.19 10.60
C LYS A 235 -11.53 -6.07 10.24
N TYR A 236 -10.77 -5.24 10.96
CA TYR A 236 -9.36 -4.92 10.68
C TYR A 236 -8.40 -5.33 11.83
N ALA A 237 -8.92 -5.97 12.88
CA ALA A 237 -8.22 -6.19 14.15
C ALA A 237 -6.97 -7.08 14.06
N ARG A 238 -6.90 -8.02 13.10
CA ARG A 238 -5.76 -8.95 13.01
C ARG A 238 -4.43 -8.24 12.69
N PRO A 239 -4.33 -7.41 11.63
CA PRO A 239 -3.07 -6.70 11.34
C PRO A 239 -2.81 -5.45 12.19
N LEU A 240 -3.84 -4.78 12.74
CA LEU A 240 -3.67 -3.67 13.69
C LEU A 240 -3.07 -4.15 15.02
N ARG A 241 -3.44 -5.35 15.48
CA ARG A 241 -2.78 -6.02 16.60
C ARG A 241 -1.30 -6.24 16.30
N PHE A 242 -0.94 -6.76 15.13
CA PHE A 242 0.46 -7.06 14.81
C PHE A 242 1.37 -5.82 14.78
N PHE A 243 0.86 -4.67 14.30
CA PHE A 243 1.66 -3.44 14.23
C PHE A 243 1.81 -2.76 15.61
N ASN A 244 0.74 -2.67 16.40
CA ASN A 244 0.83 -2.17 17.77
C ASN A 244 1.62 -3.13 18.67
N LEU A 245 1.44 -4.44 18.50
CA LEU A 245 2.25 -5.46 19.15
C LEU A 245 3.71 -5.35 18.71
N PHE A 246 4.01 -5.05 17.46
CA PHE A 246 5.40 -4.91 16.99
C PHE A 246 6.13 -3.73 17.63
N TRP A 247 5.50 -2.55 17.69
CA TRP A 247 6.07 -1.41 18.42
C TRP A 247 6.21 -1.70 19.90
N LEU A 248 5.18 -2.32 20.48
CA LEU A 248 5.21 -2.76 21.85
C LEU A 248 6.30 -3.82 22.08
N TYR A 249 6.53 -4.73 21.14
CA TYR A 249 7.56 -5.76 21.21
C TYR A 249 8.94 -5.16 21.09
N LEU A 250 9.17 -4.19 20.21
CA LEU A 250 10.45 -3.50 20.11
C LEU A 250 10.74 -2.72 21.40
N LEU A 251 9.75 -2.00 21.93
CA LEU A 251 9.87 -1.28 23.19
C LEU A 251 10.09 -2.23 24.37
N LEU A 252 9.30 -3.30 24.49
CA LEU A 252 9.49 -4.33 25.52
C LEU A 252 10.85 -5.01 25.38
N PHE A 253 11.30 -5.30 24.16
CA PHE A 253 12.59 -5.92 23.91
C PHE A 253 13.73 -5.02 24.37
N ILE A 254 13.72 -3.72 24.02
CA ILE A 254 14.72 -2.75 24.50
C ILE A 254 14.61 -2.57 26.03
N TYR A 255 13.40 -2.52 26.58
CA TYR A 255 13.15 -2.38 28.01
C TYR A 255 13.74 -3.54 28.82
N PHE A 256 13.44 -4.78 28.44
CA PHE A 256 13.90 -5.98 29.15
C PHE A 256 15.41 -6.23 29.01
N ASN A 257 16.01 -5.88 27.88
CA ASN A 257 17.45 -6.05 27.68
C ASN A 257 18.28 -4.91 28.28
N LYS A 258 17.63 -3.83 28.76
CA LYS A 258 18.22 -2.59 29.31
C LYS A 258 19.07 -1.79 28.32
N GLU A 259 19.95 -2.44 27.57
CA GLU A 259 20.76 -1.91 26.47
C GLU A 259 20.87 -2.98 25.37
N ILE A 260 20.67 -2.59 24.11
CA ILE A 260 20.78 -3.48 22.94
C ILE A 260 21.76 -2.92 21.94
N LYS A 261 22.66 -3.74 21.39
CA LYS A 261 23.54 -3.31 20.29
C LYS A 261 22.71 -3.05 19.04
N ILE A 262 22.95 -1.93 18.35
CA ILE A 262 22.23 -1.58 17.12
C ILE A 262 22.33 -2.68 16.04
N ILE A 263 23.44 -3.44 16.04
CA ILE A 263 23.64 -4.55 15.10
C ILE A 263 22.73 -5.74 15.40
N GLN A 264 22.30 -5.94 16.65
CA GLN A 264 21.29 -6.95 17.00
C GLN A 264 19.92 -6.52 16.47
N ILE A 265 19.61 -5.22 16.51
CA ILE A 265 18.37 -4.65 15.95
C ILE A 265 18.39 -4.70 14.40
N LYS A 266 19.57 -4.54 13.77
CA LYS A 266 19.75 -4.79 12.32
C LYS A 266 19.47 -6.24 11.95
N LYS A 267 20.00 -7.21 12.71
CA LYS A 267 19.86 -8.65 12.43
C LYS A 267 18.40 -9.14 12.47
N ILE A 268 17.56 -8.51 13.28
CA ILE A 268 16.11 -8.79 13.33
C ILE A 268 15.30 -7.99 12.30
N GLY A 269 15.97 -7.25 11.39
CA GLY A 269 15.32 -6.50 10.30
C GLY A 269 14.60 -5.23 10.75
N MET A 270 14.87 -4.71 11.95
CA MET A 270 14.06 -3.67 12.61
C MET A 270 14.66 -2.26 12.54
N ILE A 271 15.82 -2.07 11.91
CA ILE A 271 16.54 -0.79 11.96
C ILE A 271 15.79 0.36 11.29
N HIS A 272 15.04 0.12 10.22
CA HIS A 272 14.29 1.17 9.53
C HIS A 272 13.19 1.77 10.43
N TYR A 273 12.70 1.01 11.42
CA TYR A 273 11.71 1.48 12.39
C TYR A 273 12.33 2.26 13.56
N LEU A 274 13.64 2.14 13.81
CA LEU A 274 14.35 3.01 14.76
C LEU A 274 14.36 4.48 14.32
N THR A 275 14.11 4.76 13.04
CA THR A 275 14.07 6.12 12.48
C THR A 275 12.71 6.80 12.64
N ALA A 276 11.70 6.10 13.15
CA ALA A 276 10.44 6.74 13.48
C ALA A 276 10.65 7.70 14.65
N ILE A 277 10.28 8.96 14.45
CA ILE A 277 10.43 10.07 15.40
C ILE A 277 10.03 9.69 16.84
N PRO A 278 8.91 8.96 17.09
CA PRO A 278 8.53 8.58 18.44
C PRO A 278 9.56 7.69 19.15
N LEU A 279 10.25 6.79 18.43
CA LEU A 279 11.23 5.90 19.06
C LEU A 279 12.56 6.62 19.32
N LEU A 280 12.99 7.52 18.45
CA LEU A 280 14.19 8.36 18.65
C LEU A 280 14.08 9.22 19.91
N LEU A 281 12.85 9.62 20.28
CA LEU A 281 12.58 10.37 21.51
C LEU A 281 12.64 9.51 22.77
N LEU A 282 12.54 8.18 22.65
CA LEU A 282 12.45 7.24 23.77
C LEU A 282 13.73 6.48 24.03
N ILE A 283 14.69 6.56 23.11
CA ILE A 283 15.92 5.80 23.19
C ILE A 283 17.12 6.67 23.48
N ASN A 284 17.97 6.23 24.40
CA ASN A 284 19.29 6.77 24.60
C ASN A 284 20.29 5.95 23.78
N THR A 285 21.17 6.64 23.05
CA THR A 285 22.27 5.99 22.35
C THR A 285 23.56 6.17 23.12
N LYS A 286 24.26 5.08 23.43
CA LYS A 286 25.58 5.11 24.05
C LYS A 286 26.57 4.37 23.17
N LYS A 287 27.67 5.04 22.80
CA LYS A 287 28.79 4.39 22.13
C LYS A 287 29.67 3.72 23.20
N LYS A 288 29.92 2.42 23.08
CA LYS A 288 30.88 1.67 23.90
C LYS A 288 31.81 0.93 22.95
N HIS A 289 33.09 1.31 22.92
CA HIS A 289 34.07 0.87 21.91
C HIS A 289 33.57 1.16 20.48
N GLU A 290 33.58 0.16 19.60
CA GLU A 290 33.12 0.26 18.20
C GLU A 290 31.61 0.08 18.05
N ASP A 291 30.90 -0.30 19.11
CA ASP A 291 29.46 -0.60 19.07
C ASP A 291 28.60 0.59 19.55
N ILE A 292 27.42 0.73 18.93
CA ILE A 292 26.36 1.64 19.37
C ILE A 292 25.30 0.82 20.09
N TYR A 293 24.99 1.21 21.34
CA TYR A 293 23.96 0.62 22.16
C TYR A 293 22.76 1.54 22.26
N ILE A 294 21.58 0.95 22.33
CA ILE A 294 20.28 1.61 22.43
C ILE A 294 19.63 1.13 23.73
N SER A 295 19.26 2.06 24.60
CA SER A 295 18.46 1.80 25.80
C SER A 295 17.21 2.64 25.80
N ILE A 296 16.20 2.27 26.57
CA ILE A 296 15.04 3.14 26.81
C ILE A 296 15.38 4.16 27.89
N ASP A 297 15.06 5.41 27.62
CA ASP A 297 15.08 6.46 28.62
C ASP A 297 13.81 6.35 29.49
N ASN A 298 13.96 5.74 30.67
CA ASN A 298 12.84 5.52 31.59
C ASN A 298 12.19 6.84 32.05
N ASN A 299 12.92 7.96 32.04
CA ASN A 299 12.36 9.28 32.37
C ASN A 299 11.52 9.86 31.22
N LYS A 300 11.68 9.34 30.00
CA LYS A 300 10.88 9.71 28.83
C LYS A 300 9.73 8.74 28.56
N MET A 301 9.72 7.57 29.23
CA MET A 301 8.61 6.60 29.14
C MET A 301 7.30 7.15 29.70
N GLU A 302 7.33 8.01 30.72
CA GLU A 302 6.12 8.69 31.21
C GLU A 302 5.51 9.63 30.17
N ASN A 303 6.34 10.20 29.28
CA ASN A 303 5.88 11.02 28.16
C ASN A 303 5.26 10.20 27.01
N ILE A 304 5.35 8.85 27.02
CA ILE A 304 4.72 7.98 26.01
C ILE A 304 3.20 8.09 26.05
N ALA A 305 2.62 8.26 27.24
CA ALA A 305 1.19 8.54 27.38
C ALA A 305 0.78 9.85 26.69
N MET A 306 1.73 10.79 26.52
CA MET A 306 1.52 12.10 25.90
C MET A 306 1.93 12.18 24.42
N MET A 307 2.69 11.20 23.90
CA MET A 307 3.22 11.22 22.52
C MET A 307 2.36 10.44 21.51
N GLY A 308 1.33 9.71 21.95
CA GLY A 308 0.26 9.31 21.04
C GLY A 308 -0.66 10.52 20.83
N ASP A 309 -0.51 11.27 19.74
CA ASP A 309 -1.30 12.45 19.33
C ASP A 309 -1.67 13.43 20.48
N PRO A 310 -1.26 14.71 20.49
CA PRO A 310 -1.67 15.67 21.51
C PRO A 310 -3.19 15.96 21.58
N ARG A 311 -4.03 15.15 20.93
CA ARG A 311 -5.49 15.15 20.95
C ARG A 311 -6.14 13.77 21.14
N LEU A 312 -5.48 12.76 21.72
CA LEU A 312 -6.21 11.55 22.13
C LEU A 312 -7.25 11.91 23.22
N PRO A 313 -8.54 11.58 23.04
CA PRO A 313 -9.54 11.80 24.08
C PRO A 313 -9.17 10.98 25.33
N ARG A 314 -9.27 11.57 26.53
CA ARG A 314 -9.01 10.91 27.84
C ARG A 314 -9.67 9.52 27.98
N SER A 315 -10.75 9.26 27.26
CA SER A 315 -11.44 7.96 27.24
C SER A 315 -10.60 6.83 26.61
N VAL A 316 -9.78 7.12 25.60
CA VAL A 316 -8.90 6.15 24.94
C VAL A 316 -7.65 5.88 25.79
N GLU A 317 -7.18 6.89 26.52
CA GLU A 317 -6.09 6.79 27.49
C GLU A 317 -6.45 5.84 28.65
N GLN A 318 -7.68 5.93 29.16
CA GLN A 318 -8.21 5.03 30.18
C GLN A 318 -8.41 3.60 29.65
N GLU A 319 -8.87 3.44 28.41
CA GLU A 319 -9.03 2.12 27.78
C GLU A 319 -7.69 1.39 27.56
N LEU A 320 -6.65 2.10 27.13
CA LEU A 320 -5.31 1.54 26.94
C LEU A 320 -4.66 1.19 28.28
N SER A 321 -4.80 2.03 29.30
CA SER A 321 -4.36 1.73 30.67
C SER A 321 -5.10 0.50 31.24
N HIS A 322 -6.39 0.35 30.93
CA HIS A 322 -7.17 -0.81 31.35
C HIS A 322 -6.81 -2.09 30.58
N LEU A 323 -6.54 -2.01 29.27
CA LEU A 323 -6.04 -3.12 28.44
C LEU A 323 -4.66 -3.59 28.93
N TRP A 324 -3.78 -2.65 29.28
CA TRP A 324 -2.45 -2.91 29.84
C TRP A 324 -2.53 -3.67 31.17
N LYS A 325 -3.47 -3.30 32.04
CA LYS A 325 -3.76 -4.01 33.29
C LYS A 325 -4.42 -5.38 33.07
N LYS A 326 -5.16 -5.57 31.98
CA LYS A 326 -5.85 -6.83 31.63
C LYS A 326 -4.94 -7.86 30.97
N LEU A 327 -3.94 -7.42 30.21
CA LEU A 327 -2.91 -8.29 29.63
C LEU A 327 -2.02 -8.81 30.77
N LYS A 328 -2.42 -9.93 31.39
CA LYS A 328 -1.60 -10.58 32.41
C LYS A 328 -0.27 -10.97 31.79
N TYR A 329 0.82 -10.47 32.39
CA TYR A 329 2.22 -10.75 32.06
C TYR A 329 2.52 -12.20 31.66
N LYS A 330 1.82 -13.17 32.25
CA LYS A 330 1.98 -14.61 31.98
C LYS A 330 1.46 -15.03 30.59
N GLU A 331 0.33 -14.49 30.13
CA GLU A 331 -0.28 -14.85 28.84
C GLU A 331 0.52 -14.27 27.67
N VAL A 332 0.99 -13.02 27.81
CA VAL A 332 1.86 -12.36 26.83
C VAL A 332 3.22 -13.07 26.74
N LYS A 333 3.78 -13.51 27.89
CA LYS A 333 5.01 -14.29 27.93
C LYS A 333 4.86 -15.66 27.24
N THR A 334 3.75 -16.36 27.46
CA THR A 334 3.49 -17.66 26.83
C THR A 334 3.24 -17.54 25.32
N GLU A 335 2.48 -16.53 24.86
CA GLU A 335 2.34 -16.26 23.42
C GLU A 335 3.67 -15.85 22.78
N LEU A 336 4.52 -15.12 23.52
CA LEU A 336 5.88 -14.78 23.10
C LEU A 336 6.79 -15.99 22.97
N GLU A 337 6.78 -16.88 23.96
CA GLU A 337 7.54 -18.14 23.93
C GLU A 337 7.08 -19.04 22.78
N LEU A 338 5.76 -19.14 22.54
CA LEU A 338 5.19 -19.84 21.38
C LEU A 338 5.60 -19.18 20.05
N TYR A 339 5.58 -17.85 19.96
CA TYR A 339 5.98 -17.12 18.76
C TYR A 339 7.47 -17.30 18.44
N PHE A 340 8.35 -17.23 19.44
CA PHE A 340 9.79 -17.44 19.27
C PHE A 340 10.16 -18.91 19.02
N GLN A 341 9.46 -19.87 19.63
CA GLN A 341 9.61 -21.29 19.31
C GLN A 341 9.21 -21.61 17.86
N ASN A 342 8.21 -20.91 17.32
CA ASN A 342 7.79 -21.08 15.93
C ASN A 342 8.71 -20.38 14.91
N ILE A 343 9.41 -19.31 15.32
CA ILE A 343 10.44 -18.66 14.48
C ILE A 343 11.69 -19.56 14.35
N SER A 344 12.05 -20.35 15.37
CA SER A 344 13.17 -21.32 15.27
C SER A 344 12.94 -22.45 14.26
N VAL A 345 11.72 -22.60 13.70
CA VAL A 345 11.41 -23.60 12.66
C VAL A 345 11.59 -23.05 11.24
N LEU A 346 11.69 -21.73 11.07
CA LEU A 346 12.08 -21.13 9.79
C LEU A 346 13.61 -21.15 9.65
N LYS A 347 14.16 -22.34 9.43
CA LYS A 347 15.44 -22.48 8.73
C LYS A 347 15.25 -21.91 7.32
N LEU A 348 15.43 -20.61 7.17
CA LEU A 348 15.68 -20.02 5.86
C LEU A 348 17.02 -20.59 5.37
N PRO A 349 17.07 -21.25 4.21
CA PRO A 349 18.35 -21.61 3.61
C PRO A 349 19.09 -20.31 3.29
N LEU A 350 20.31 -20.20 3.80
CA LEU A 350 21.27 -19.20 3.37
C LEU A 350 21.58 -19.46 1.89
N ILE A 351 21.04 -18.61 1.01
CA ILE A 351 21.61 -18.27 -0.30
C ILE A 351 21.52 -16.75 -0.44
#